data_AF-A0A9D1NV91-F1
#
_entry.id   AF-A0A9D1NV91-F1
#
_cell.length_a   1.000
_cell.length_b   1.000
_cell.length_c   1.000
_cell.angle_alpha   90.00
_cell.angle_beta   90.00
_cell.angle_gamma   90.00
#
_symmetry.space_group_name_H-M   'P 1'
#
loop_
_entity.id
_entity.type
_entity.pdbx_description
1 polymer ?
#
loop_
_entity_poly.entity_id
_entity_poly.type
_entity_poly.pdbx_seq_one_letter_code
_entity_poly.pdbx_strand_id
1 'polypeptide(L)'
;MIQIRERVGKMLEYLEGQIYPAQVPVESWKMIRTDEKFQDVEHLDTAGWADFSREQIWGGHREYYWFETTVTIPEEFAGKCVVFQLTTGREGEWDATNPQFTIYVNGKLVQGLDVNHREVILAEKAAAGETYRIILSAFTGDQNFSLRLDACLRVLDRATEKYFYDLNVPYQTARLLPEDSQAYLTILKAVNESLNLLDMRREGSPEYYESLARAQENITREFYDKYCGEHGQPEIYCVGHTHIDCAWLWTLRVTEDKAVRSFSTVLELMRQYPEYIFMSSQPQLYKYVKKNAPQVYEEIKERVKEGRWEP
;
A
#
# COMPACT_ATOMS: atom_id res chain seq x y z
N MET A 1 22.52 -17.25 -21.34
CA MET A 1 21.25 -16.92 -20.66
C MET A 1 21.42 -16.25 -19.31
N ILE A 2 22.48 -16.53 -18.54
CA ILE A 2 22.80 -15.83 -17.27
C ILE A 2 22.77 -14.29 -17.44
N GLN A 3 23.34 -13.78 -18.54
CA GLN A 3 23.34 -12.34 -18.86
C GLN A 3 21.93 -11.76 -19.11
N ILE A 4 20.97 -12.54 -19.62
CA ILE A 4 19.60 -12.07 -19.87
C ILE A 4 18.85 -11.91 -18.55
N ARG A 5 18.97 -12.89 -17.64
CA ARG A 5 18.34 -12.83 -16.31
C ARG A 5 18.80 -11.60 -15.53
N GLU A 6 20.10 -11.32 -15.54
CA GLU A 6 20.68 -10.16 -14.87
C GLU A 6 20.24 -8.84 -15.51
N ARG A 7 20.20 -8.79 -16.86
CA ARG A 7 19.68 -7.63 -17.59
C ARG A 7 18.23 -7.33 -17.20
N VAL A 8 17.36 -8.34 -17.26
CA VAL A 8 15.93 -8.19 -16.93
C VAL A 8 15.78 -7.68 -15.49
N GLY A 9 16.49 -8.27 -14.54
CA GLY A 9 16.47 -7.83 -13.14
C GLY A 9 16.82 -6.36 -12.97
N LYS A 10 17.92 -5.90 -13.60
CA LYS A 10 18.33 -4.49 -13.55
C LYS A 10 17.32 -3.54 -14.20
N MET A 11 16.70 -3.95 -15.31
CA MET A 11 15.67 -3.14 -15.97
C MET A 11 14.41 -3.04 -15.12
N LEU A 12 14.01 -4.11 -14.44
CA LEU A 12 12.87 -4.09 -13.52
C LEU A 12 13.14 -3.21 -12.30
N GLU A 13 14.33 -3.29 -11.71
CA GLU A 13 14.74 -2.40 -10.61
C GLU A 13 14.69 -0.91 -11.03
N TYR A 14 15.15 -0.60 -12.25
CA TYR A 14 15.06 0.75 -12.79
C TYR A 14 13.59 1.19 -13.02
N LEU A 15 12.77 0.29 -13.59
CA LEU A 15 11.35 0.54 -13.89
C LEU A 15 10.52 0.73 -12.62
N GLU A 16 10.82 -0.01 -11.55
CA GLU A 16 10.19 0.16 -10.23
C GLU A 16 10.35 1.61 -9.73
N GLY A 17 11.53 2.20 -9.92
CA GLY A 17 11.77 3.61 -9.62
C GLY A 17 10.93 4.59 -10.44
N GLN A 18 10.46 4.19 -11.62
CA GLN A 18 9.63 5.03 -12.50
C GLN A 18 8.13 4.95 -12.17
N ILE A 19 7.71 4.04 -11.29
CA ILE A 19 6.30 3.97 -10.82
C ILE A 19 5.91 5.27 -10.12
N TYR A 20 6.88 5.93 -9.46
CA TYR A 20 6.66 7.15 -8.71
C TYR A 20 7.55 8.29 -9.24
N PRO A 21 7.21 8.88 -10.41
CA PRO A 21 8.09 9.80 -11.12
C PRO A 21 8.25 11.17 -10.43
N ALA A 22 7.35 11.51 -9.49
CA ALA A 22 7.39 12.79 -8.78
C ALA A 22 6.88 12.62 -7.34
N GLN A 23 7.43 13.43 -6.44
CA GLN A 23 7.00 13.49 -5.05
C GLN A 23 7.24 14.87 -4.44
N VAL A 24 6.38 15.26 -3.50
CA VAL A 24 6.50 16.48 -2.71
C VAL A 24 6.41 16.12 -1.24
N PRO A 25 7.38 16.55 -0.40
CA PRO A 25 7.38 16.23 1.01
C PRO A 25 6.27 16.95 1.80
N VAL A 26 5.82 16.32 2.88
CA VAL A 26 4.93 16.93 3.86
C VAL A 26 5.77 17.45 5.02
N GLU A 27 5.95 18.78 5.07
CA GLU A 27 6.94 19.39 5.97
C GLU A 27 6.42 19.68 7.37
N SER A 28 5.15 20.07 7.49
CA SER A 28 4.60 20.58 8.75
C SER A 28 3.48 19.72 9.28
N TRP A 29 3.57 19.44 10.57
CA TRP A 29 2.61 18.66 11.32
C TRP A 29 2.26 19.37 12.61
N LYS A 30 1.11 19.01 13.15
CA LYS A 30 0.81 19.15 14.57
C LYS A 30 0.86 17.79 15.22
N MET A 31 1.28 17.75 16.47
CA MET A 31 1.43 16.52 17.23
C MET A 31 0.92 16.69 18.66
N ILE A 32 0.26 15.63 19.17
CA ILE A 32 0.02 15.46 20.59
C ILE A 32 0.39 14.03 21.00
N ARG A 33 1.05 13.89 22.16
CA ARG A 33 1.26 12.60 22.81
C ARG A 33 0.11 12.35 23.78
N THR A 34 -0.75 11.40 23.48
CA THR A 34 -1.90 11.04 24.33
C THR A 34 -2.36 9.63 24.01
N ASP A 35 -2.81 8.89 25.03
CA ASP A 35 -3.48 7.61 24.85
C ASP A 35 -5.01 7.77 24.72
N GLU A 36 -5.52 8.99 24.80
CA GLU A 36 -6.92 9.30 24.51
C GLU A 36 -7.30 8.91 23.08
N LYS A 37 -8.49 8.31 22.93
CA LYS A 37 -9.07 7.97 21.63
C LYS A 37 -10.09 9.01 21.24
N PHE A 38 -9.88 9.67 20.11
CA PHE A 38 -10.85 10.58 19.53
C PHE A 38 -11.85 9.80 18.66
N GLN A 39 -13.14 9.94 18.96
CA GLN A 39 -14.21 9.29 18.19
C GLN A 39 -14.67 10.17 17.01
N ASP A 40 -14.82 11.47 17.24
CA ASP A 40 -15.18 12.45 16.22
C ASP A 40 -13.91 13.08 15.62
N VAL A 41 -13.27 12.32 14.73
CA VAL A 41 -12.02 12.75 14.07
C VAL A 41 -12.29 13.85 13.03
N GLU A 42 -13.50 13.90 12.46
CA GLU A 42 -13.90 14.91 11.48
C GLU A 42 -13.87 16.32 12.09
N HIS A 43 -14.40 16.48 13.30
CA HIS A 43 -14.47 17.78 14.01
C HIS A 43 -13.39 17.94 15.09
N LEU A 44 -12.35 17.11 15.07
CA LEU A 44 -11.28 17.15 16.08
C LEU A 44 -10.56 18.51 16.07
N ASP A 45 -10.52 19.19 17.21
CA ASP A 45 -9.77 20.43 17.37
C ASP A 45 -8.29 20.14 17.67
N THR A 46 -7.41 20.57 16.76
CA THR A 46 -5.95 20.41 16.86
C THR A 46 -5.23 21.73 17.16
N ALA A 47 -5.94 22.81 17.51
CA ALA A 47 -5.33 24.12 17.77
C ALA A 47 -4.32 24.10 18.92
N GLY A 48 -4.56 23.27 19.94
CA GLY A 48 -3.67 23.13 21.11
C GLY A 48 -2.52 22.13 20.94
N TRP A 49 -2.39 21.48 19.78
CA TRP A 49 -1.32 20.50 19.54
C TRP A 49 0.00 21.22 19.26
N ALA A 50 1.11 20.58 19.62
CA ALA A 50 2.43 21.16 19.41
C ALA A 50 2.82 21.08 17.93
N ASP A 51 3.50 22.12 17.42
CA ASP A 51 4.09 22.04 16.09
C ASP A 51 5.17 20.96 16.03
N PHE A 52 5.16 20.18 14.95
CA PHE A 52 6.09 19.10 14.69
C PHE A 52 6.63 19.21 13.26
N SER A 53 7.95 19.24 13.16
CA SER A 53 8.68 19.32 11.89
C SER A 53 9.18 17.95 11.47
N ARG A 54 9.30 17.72 10.17
CA ARG A 54 9.77 16.45 9.59
C ARG A 54 11.17 16.02 10.07
N GLU A 55 12.02 16.96 10.45
CA GLU A 55 13.38 16.70 10.97
C GLU A 55 13.38 16.24 12.43
N GLN A 56 12.26 16.38 13.15
CA GLN A 56 12.15 15.95 14.53
C GLN A 56 11.94 14.45 14.62
N ILE A 57 12.50 13.86 15.69
CA ILE A 57 12.25 12.47 16.05
C ILE A 57 11.10 12.39 17.05
N TRP A 58 10.33 11.32 16.95
CA TRP A 58 9.31 10.95 17.92
C TRP A 58 9.49 9.50 18.32
N GLY A 59 8.71 9.02 19.28
CA GLY A 59 8.74 7.63 19.67
C GLY A 59 8.87 7.42 21.18
N GLY A 60 8.92 6.16 21.55
CA GLY A 60 8.93 5.68 22.92
C GLY A 60 8.57 4.20 22.97
N HIS A 61 8.39 3.67 24.18
CA HIS A 61 7.99 2.28 24.38
C HIS A 61 6.48 2.21 24.68
N ARG A 62 5.71 1.66 23.73
CA ARG A 62 4.26 1.47 23.81
C ARG A 62 3.48 2.77 24.05
N GLU A 63 3.89 3.83 23.37
CA GLU A 63 3.30 5.16 23.50
C GLU A 63 2.33 5.44 22.35
N TYR A 64 1.44 6.40 22.57
CA TYR A 64 0.41 6.79 21.62
C TYR A 64 0.55 8.26 21.25
N TYR A 65 0.41 8.54 19.97
CA TYR A 65 0.55 9.86 19.40
C TYR A 65 -0.57 10.10 18.40
N TRP A 66 -0.96 11.36 18.26
CA TRP A 66 -1.76 11.81 17.14
C TRP A 66 -1.01 12.89 16.38
N PHE A 67 -1.12 12.82 15.06
CA PHE A 67 -0.54 13.79 14.14
C PHE A 67 -1.61 14.36 13.23
N GLU A 68 -1.51 15.64 12.89
CA GLU A 68 -2.40 16.30 11.95
C GLU A 68 -1.59 17.15 10.99
N THR A 69 -2.01 17.13 9.72
CA THR A 69 -1.49 18.01 8.68
C THR A 69 -2.58 18.26 7.65
N THR A 70 -2.41 19.32 6.88
CA THR A 70 -3.20 19.58 5.69
C THR A 70 -2.28 19.62 4.50
N VAL A 71 -2.53 18.73 3.54
CA VAL A 71 -1.78 18.66 2.29
C VAL A 71 -2.60 19.28 1.17
N THR A 72 -1.94 19.98 0.25
CA THR A 72 -2.56 20.58 -0.93
C THR A 72 -1.96 19.96 -2.17
N ILE A 73 -2.80 19.54 -3.13
CA ILE A 73 -2.34 18.99 -4.39
C ILE A 73 -1.63 20.08 -5.21
N PRO A 74 -0.34 19.91 -5.56
CA PRO A 74 0.38 20.89 -6.36
C PRO A 74 -0.10 20.86 -7.82
N GLU A 75 0.09 21.97 -8.55
CA GLU A 75 -0.33 22.09 -9.95
C GLU A 75 0.25 21.00 -10.86
N GLU A 76 1.50 20.61 -10.62
CA GLU A 76 2.20 19.57 -11.35
C GLU A 76 1.60 18.16 -11.19
N PHE A 77 0.73 17.95 -10.20
CA PHE A 77 0.07 16.67 -9.94
C PHE A 77 -1.36 16.62 -10.52
N ALA A 78 -1.84 17.70 -11.13
CA ALA A 78 -3.17 17.77 -11.71
C ALA A 78 -3.41 16.65 -12.73
N GLY A 79 -4.55 15.97 -12.61
CA GLY A 79 -4.97 14.88 -13.49
C GLY A 79 -4.24 13.55 -13.29
N LYS A 80 -3.26 13.47 -12.38
CA LYS A 80 -2.51 12.25 -12.06
C LYS A 80 -3.13 11.51 -10.87
N CYS A 81 -2.79 10.23 -10.72
CA CYS A 81 -3.08 9.51 -9.48
C CYS A 81 -2.10 9.96 -8.41
N VAL A 82 -2.60 10.39 -7.25
CA VAL A 82 -1.80 10.88 -6.14
C VAL A 82 -2.03 10.02 -4.92
N VAL A 83 -0.92 9.56 -4.33
CA VAL A 83 -0.90 8.82 -3.08
C VAL A 83 -0.24 9.63 -1.97
N PHE A 84 -0.71 9.46 -0.75
CA PHE A 84 -0.01 9.83 0.47
C PHE A 84 0.83 8.64 0.92
N GLN A 85 2.14 8.82 1.05
CA GLN A 85 3.06 7.81 1.59
C GLN A 85 3.54 8.22 2.97
N LEU A 86 3.71 7.25 3.87
CA LEU A 86 4.35 7.40 5.17
C LEU A 86 5.43 6.33 5.39
N THR A 87 6.57 6.77 5.90
CA THR A 87 7.66 5.92 6.36
C THR A 87 8.15 6.38 7.74
N THR A 88 8.78 5.47 8.46
CA THR A 88 9.22 5.70 9.86
C THR A 88 10.70 5.45 10.09
N GLY A 89 11.42 4.95 9.08
CA GLY A 89 12.81 4.51 9.19
C GLY A 89 12.95 3.10 9.80
N ARG A 90 11.85 2.36 9.89
CA ARG A 90 11.78 0.97 10.39
C ARG A 90 11.42 -0.04 9.31
N GLU A 91 11.40 0.40 8.05
CA GLU A 91 11.09 -0.44 6.91
C GLU A 91 12.10 -1.59 6.81
N GLY A 92 11.59 -2.83 6.69
CA GLY A 92 12.42 -4.04 6.69
C GLY A 92 12.74 -4.62 8.07
N GLU A 93 12.31 -3.98 9.16
CA GLU A 93 12.35 -4.57 10.52
C GLU A 93 11.10 -5.42 10.82
N TRP A 94 11.08 -6.11 11.96
CA TRP A 94 9.99 -7.01 12.33
C TRP A 94 8.68 -6.27 12.68
N ASP A 95 7.63 -6.50 11.89
CA ASP A 95 6.26 -5.95 12.03
C ASP A 95 5.66 -5.98 13.45
N ALA A 96 5.98 -6.99 14.26
CA ALA A 96 5.41 -7.14 15.59
C ALA A 96 5.82 -6.01 16.55
N THR A 97 7.01 -5.45 16.34
CA THR A 97 7.59 -4.39 17.19
C THR A 97 7.48 -3.01 16.57
N ASN A 98 7.13 -2.92 15.28
CA ASN A 98 7.13 -1.68 14.51
C ASN A 98 5.97 -0.73 14.86
N PRO A 99 6.14 0.59 14.60
CA PRO A 99 5.07 1.55 14.75
C PRO A 99 3.90 1.24 13.83
N GLN A 100 2.69 1.50 14.30
CA GLN A 100 1.46 1.24 13.57
C GLN A 100 0.56 2.47 13.64
N PHE A 101 -0.09 2.79 12.52
CA PHE A 101 -0.93 3.97 12.40
C PHE A 101 -2.32 3.60 11.92
N THR A 102 -3.32 4.38 12.33
CA THR A 102 -4.59 4.49 11.62
C THR A 102 -4.60 5.83 10.91
N ILE A 103 -4.86 5.86 9.61
CA ILE A 103 -5.01 7.11 8.86
C ILE A 103 -6.49 7.49 8.71
N TYR A 104 -6.74 8.78 8.89
CA TYR A 104 -8.00 9.43 8.58
C TYR A 104 -7.78 10.50 7.52
N VAL A 105 -8.59 10.49 6.48
CA VAL A 105 -8.57 11.47 5.40
C VAL A 105 -9.90 12.21 5.41
N ASN A 106 -9.86 13.54 5.60
CA ASN A 106 -11.06 14.38 5.74
C ASN A 106 -12.04 13.81 6.78
N GLY A 107 -11.51 13.38 7.94
CA GLY A 107 -12.28 12.82 9.06
C GLY A 107 -12.67 11.34 8.91
N LYS A 108 -12.56 10.76 7.72
CA LYS A 108 -12.94 9.36 7.47
C LYS A 108 -11.78 8.41 7.71
N LEU A 109 -12.02 7.36 8.48
CA LEU A 109 -11.07 6.27 8.67
C LEU A 109 -10.88 5.55 7.32
N VAL A 110 -9.64 5.49 6.83
CA VAL A 110 -9.33 4.85 5.54
C VAL A 110 -8.74 3.45 5.77
N GLN A 111 -7.55 3.38 6.38
CA GLN A 111 -6.86 2.11 6.60
C GLN A 111 -5.81 2.19 7.71
N GLY A 112 -5.21 1.06 8.05
CA GLY A 112 -3.97 1.02 8.81
C GLY A 112 -2.75 1.34 7.94
N LEU A 113 -1.73 1.97 8.54
CA LEU A 113 -0.38 2.05 7.97
C LEU A 113 0.61 1.33 8.87
N ASP A 114 1.54 0.62 8.26
CA ASP A 114 2.67 -0.07 8.89
C ASP A 114 3.84 -0.14 7.90
N VAL A 115 4.88 -0.90 8.22
CA VAL A 115 6.07 -0.99 7.37
C VAL A 115 5.82 -1.69 6.02
N ASN A 116 4.71 -2.42 5.87
CA ASN A 116 4.29 -3.07 4.63
C ASN A 116 3.21 -2.26 3.90
N HIS A 117 2.30 -1.62 4.64
CA HIS A 117 1.23 -0.79 4.12
C HIS A 117 1.55 0.69 4.34
N ARG A 118 2.20 1.31 3.35
CA ARG A 118 2.78 2.66 3.49
C ARG A 118 2.04 3.73 2.70
N GLU A 119 1.07 3.37 1.88
CA GLU A 119 0.50 4.25 0.87
C GLU A 119 -1.03 4.24 0.89
N VAL A 120 -1.62 5.42 0.69
CA VAL A 120 -3.07 5.65 0.59
C VAL A 120 -3.33 6.47 -0.66
N ILE A 121 -4.22 6.01 -1.53
CA ILE A 121 -4.66 6.80 -2.68
C ILE A 121 -5.53 7.96 -2.19
N LEU A 122 -5.12 9.19 -2.45
CA LEU A 122 -5.93 10.37 -2.17
C LEU A 122 -6.89 10.66 -3.32
N ALA A 123 -6.41 10.54 -4.56
CA ALA A 123 -7.21 10.72 -5.76
C ALA A 123 -6.62 9.96 -6.95
N GLU A 124 -7.47 9.27 -7.72
CA GLU A 124 -7.09 8.67 -9.00
C GLU A 124 -6.82 9.73 -10.09
N LYS A 125 -7.50 10.87 -9.99
CA LYS A 125 -7.33 12.04 -10.86
C LYS A 125 -7.37 13.30 -10.01
N ALA A 126 -6.24 13.71 -9.47
CA ALA A 126 -6.15 14.79 -8.52
C ALA A 126 -6.48 16.15 -9.16
N ALA A 127 -7.17 17.03 -8.43
CA ALA A 127 -7.41 18.41 -8.83
C ALA A 127 -6.37 19.34 -8.18
N ALA A 128 -5.73 20.22 -8.96
CA ALA A 128 -4.80 21.20 -8.42
C ALA A 128 -5.48 22.10 -7.38
N GLY A 129 -4.79 22.34 -6.26
CA GLY A 129 -5.31 23.15 -5.16
C GLY A 129 -6.34 22.44 -4.26
N GLU A 130 -6.74 21.21 -4.58
CA GLU A 130 -7.55 20.40 -3.68
C GLU A 130 -6.77 20.09 -2.39
N THR A 131 -7.45 20.18 -1.26
CA THR A 131 -6.83 19.99 0.05
C THR A 131 -7.37 18.75 0.73
N TYR A 132 -6.48 18.05 1.43
CA TYR A 132 -6.81 16.88 2.23
C TYR A 132 -6.30 17.10 3.65
N ARG A 133 -7.21 17.01 4.61
CA ARG A 133 -6.86 16.99 6.03
C ARG A 133 -6.50 15.55 6.40
N ILE A 134 -5.25 15.34 6.82
CA ILE A 134 -4.72 14.03 7.19
C ILE A 134 -4.52 14.00 8.70
N ILE A 135 -5.15 13.02 9.36
CA ILE A 135 -4.95 12.74 10.78
C ILE A 135 -4.42 11.33 10.92
N LEU A 136 -3.35 11.16 11.71
CA LEU A 136 -2.75 9.87 12.02
C LEU A 136 -2.91 9.59 13.51
N SER A 137 -3.43 8.41 13.86
CA SER A 137 -3.37 7.86 15.21
C SER A 137 -2.28 6.79 15.25
N ALA A 138 -1.17 7.08 15.93
CA ALA A 138 0.02 6.24 15.96
C ALA A 138 0.18 5.51 17.30
N PHE A 139 0.64 4.26 17.23
CA PHE A 139 1.15 3.49 18.35
C PHE A 139 2.62 3.16 18.07
N THR A 140 3.52 3.49 18.99
CA THR A 140 4.97 3.38 18.74
C THR A 140 5.47 1.94 18.67
N GLY A 141 4.72 0.96 19.20
CA GLY A 141 5.23 -0.41 19.33
C GLY A 141 6.29 -0.55 20.43
N ASP A 142 7.15 -1.55 20.31
CA ASP A 142 8.10 -1.93 21.35
C ASP A 142 9.48 -1.28 21.13
N GLN A 143 9.92 -0.48 22.09
CA GLN A 143 11.30 0.08 22.16
C GLN A 143 11.68 1.00 20.97
N ASN A 144 10.70 1.70 20.40
CA ASN A 144 10.93 2.61 19.28
C ASN A 144 11.17 4.05 19.73
N PHE A 145 12.35 4.31 20.32
CA PHE A 145 12.71 5.62 20.88
C PHE A 145 13.14 6.68 19.86
N SER A 146 13.34 6.30 18.59
CA SER A 146 13.84 7.19 17.54
C SER A 146 13.18 6.85 16.21
N LEU A 147 11.93 7.28 16.05
CA LEU A 147 11.17 7.16 14.81
C LEU A 147 11.20 8.48 14.05
N ARG A 148 11.14 8.37 12.72
CA ARG A 148 10.83 9.49 11.83
C ARG A 148 9.34 9.51 11.52
N LEU A 149 8.81 10.67 11.18
CA LEU A 149 7.49 10.79 10.55
C LEU A 149 7.73 11.35 9.15
N ASP A 150 8.17 10.48 8.25
CA ASP A 150 8.58 10.89 6.91
C ASP A 150 7.45 10.60 5.92
N ALA A 151 6.72 11.65 5.54
CA ALA A 151 5.59 11.57 4.65
C ALA A 151 5.75 12.45 3.42
N CYS A 152 5.15 12.00 2.32
CA CYS A 152 5.12 12.74 1.06
C CYS A 152 3.84 12.47 0.27
N LEU A 153 3.49 13.42 -0.59
CA LEU A 153 2.61 13.17 -1.72
C LEU A 153 3.45 12.60 -2.85
N ARG A 154 3.01 11.52 -3.48
CA ARG A 154 3.67 10.92 -4.64
C ARG A 154 2.70 10.79 -5.79
N VAL A 155 3.19 11.01 -7.00
CA VAL A 155 2.48 10.60 -8.21
C VAL A 155 2.63 9.10 -8.35
N LEU A 156 1.53 8.38 -8.52
CA LEU A 156 1.52 6.98 -8.91
C LEU A 156 1.23 6.89 -10.41
N ASP A 157 2.23 6.49 -11.20
CA ASP A 157 2.04 6.23 -12.63
C ASP A 157 1.42 4.85 -12.83
N ARG A 158 0.10 4.81 -12.99
CA ARG A 158 -0.68 3.58 -13.17
C ARG A 158 -0.25 2.74 -14.38
N ALA A 159 0.20 3.38 -15.46
CA ALA A 159 0.58 2.65 -16.67
C ALA A 159 1.92 1.92 -16.44
N THR A 160 2.87 2.61 -15.82
CA THR A 160 4.17 2.06 -15.44
C THR A 160 4.04 1.00 -14.34
N GLU A 161 3.21 1.27 -13.32
CA GLU A 161 2.88 0.31 -12.25
C GLU A 161 2.36 -1.01 -12.82
N LYS A 162 1.34 -0.94 -13.68
CA LYS A 162 0.77 -2.12 -14.32
C LYS A 162 1.83 -2.92 -15.08
N TYR A 163 2.57 -2.24 -15.95
CA TYR A 163 3.58 -2.90 -16.77
C TYR A 163 4.70 -3.51 -15.94
N PHE A 164 5.12 -2.83 -14.87
CA PHE A 164 6.11 -3.37 -13.94
C PHE A 164 5.64 -4.68 -13.32
N TYR A 165 4.42 -4.74 -12.75
CA TYR A 165 3.93 -5.96 -12.11
C TYR A 165 3.66 -7.09 -13.11
N ASP A 166 3.20 -6.76 -14.33
CA ASP A 166 3.00 -7.73 -15.41
C ASP A 166 4.32 -8.36 -15.91
N LEU A 167 5.47 -7.76 -15.60
CA LEU A 167 6.78 -8.35 -15.86
C LEU A 167 7.42 -8.96 -14.61
N ASN A 168 7.32 -8.27 -13.48
CA ASN A 168 7.99 -8.65 -12.25
C ASN A 168 7.43 -9.97 -11.71
N VAL A 169 6.11 -10.18 -11.73
CA VAL A 169 5.51 -11.42 -11.22
C VAL A 169 6.02 -12.64 -12.02
N PRO A 170 5.91 -12.69 -13.37
CA PRO A 170 6.51 -13.78 -14.13
C PRO A 170 8.01 -13.92 -13.91
N TYR A 171 8.76 -12.80 -13.86
CA TYR A 171 10.20 -12.84 -13.61
C TYR A 171 10.55 -13.49 -12.27
N GLN A 172 9.85 -13.15 -11.17
CA GLN A 172 10.04 -13.79 -9.88
C GLN A 172 9.66 -15.27 -9.94
N THR A 173 8.58 -15.64 -10.63
CA THR A 173 8.23 -17.06 -10.86
C THR A 173 9.35 -17.80 -11.57
N ALA A 174 9.92 -17.24 -12.64
CA ALA A 174 11.03 -17.85 -13.36
C ALA A 174 12.24 -18.08 -12.46
N ARG A 175 12.57 -17.16 -11.54
CA ARG A 175 13.68 -17.33 -10.60
C ARG A 175 13.53 -18.52 -9.64
N LEU A 176 12.33 -19.06 -9.48
CA LEU A 176 12.04 -20.24 -8.66
C LEU A 176 12.02 -21.54 -9.47
N LEU A 177 12.11 -21.47 -10.80
CA LEU A 177 12.09 -22.63 -11.69
C LEU A 177 13.52 -23.11 -12.05
N PRO A 178 13.70 -24.38 -12.42
CA PRO A 178 14.97 -24.85 -12.98
C PRO A 178 15.34 -24.08 -14.26
N GLU A 179 16.61 -23.66 -14.38
CA GLU A 179 17.08 -22.77 -15.46
C GLU A 179 17.03 -23.40 -16.88
N ASP A 180 16.95 -24.73 -16.96
CA ASP A 180 16.83 -25.50 -18.19
C ASP A 180 15.38 -25.89 -18.52
N SER A 181 14.42 -25.55 -17.64
CA SER A 181 13.01 -25.85 -17.87
C SER A 181 12.41 -24.98 -18.98
N GLN A 182 11.49 -25.57 -19.75
CA GLN A 182 10.78 -24.85 -20.82
C GLN A 182 10.08 -23.59 -20.29
N ALA A 183 9.44 -23.68 -19.11
CA ALA A 183 8.74 -22.56 -18.50
C ALA A 183 9.68 -21.40 -18.16
N TYR A 184 10.85 -21.68 -17.57
CA TYR A 184 11.87 -20.66 -17.31
C TYR A 184 12.29 -19.91 -18.58
N LEU A 185 12.60 -20.68 -19.63
CA LEU A 185 13.05 -20.14 -20.91
C LEU A 185 11.97 -19.31 -21.59
N THR A 186 10.72 -19.78 -21.59
CA THR A 186 9.57 -19.07 -22.15
C THR A 186 9.33 -17.74 -21.43
N ILE A 187 9.28 -17.74 -20.08
CA ILE A 187 9.05 -16.53 -19.30
C ILE A 187 10.15 -15.50 -19.55
N LEU A 188 11.42 -15.89 -19.40
CA LEU A 188 12.53 -14.94 -19.56
C LEU A 188 12.61 -14.38 -20.97
N LYS A 189 12.31 -15.19 -21.99
CA LYS A 189 12.25 -14.72 -23.37
C LYS A 189 11.16 -13.67 -23.54
N ALA A 190 9.93 -13.95 -23.10
CA ALA A 190 8.80 -13.03 -23.27
C ALA A 190 9.01 -11.70 -22.51
N VAL A 191 9.47 -11.76 -21.26
CA VAL A 191 9.78 -10.56 -20.46
C VAL A 191 10.90 -9.75 -21.13
N ASN A 192 11.96 -10.41 -21.61
CA ASN A 192 13.06 -9.73 -22.28
C ASN A 192 12.65 -9.09 -23.61
N GLU A 193 11.82 -9.77 -24.41
CA GLU A 193 11.30 -9.26 -25.69
C GLU A 193 10.38 -8.05 -25.49
N SER A 194 9.49 -8.10 -24.50
CA SER A 194 8.64 -6.97 -24.12
C SER A 194 9.49 -5.76 -23.67
N LEU A 195 10.47 -5.98 -22.78
CA LEU A 195 11.40 -4.95 -22.33
C LEU A 195 12.23 -4.31 -23.46
N ASN A 196 12.49 -5.02 -24.57
CA ASN A 196 13.20 -4.45 -25.71
C ASN A 196 12.39 -3.39 -26.47
N LEU A 197 11.07 -3.36 -26.29
CA LEU A 197 10.18 -2.41 -26.95
C LEU A 197 10.03 -1.09 -26.18
N LEU A 198 10.39 -1.09 -24.89
CA LEU A 198 10.29 0.07 -24.01
C LEU A 198 11.44 1.05 -24.27
N ASP A 199 11.10 2.32 -24.50
CA ASP A 199 12.04 3.42 -24.68
C ASP A 199 12.24 4.21 -23.38
N MET A 200 13.30 3.87 -22.66
CA MET A 200 13.69 4.52 -21.40
C MET A 200 14.79 5.59 -21.60
N ARG A 201 14.68 6.40 -22.67
CA ARG A 201 15.61 7.53 -22.88
C ARG A 201 15.09 8.84 -22.28
N ARG A 202 13.76 8.96 -22.13
CA ARG A 202 13.04 10.15 -21.66
C ARG A 202 11.75 9.73 -20.96
N GLU A 203 11.85 9.33 -19.70
CA GLU A 203 10.73 8.88 -18.89
C GLU A 203 9.66 9.97 -18.78
N GLY A 204 8.38 9.56 -18.83
CA GLY A 204 7.24 10.49 -18.81
C GLY A 204 7.02 11.28 -20.10
N SER A 205 7.81 11.07 -21.16
CA SER A 205 7.56 11.67 -22.47
C SER A 205 6.46 10.93 -23.25
N PRO A 206 5.84 11.55 -24.28
CA PRO A 206 4.92 10.85 -25.16
C PRO A 206 5.52 9.58 -25.79
N GLU A 207 6.79 9.63 -26.21
CA GLU A 207 7.49 8.49 -26.79
C GLU A 207 7.67 7.33 -25.79
N TYR A 208 7.93 7.65 -24.51
CA TYR A 208 7.96 6.66 -23.43
C TYR A 208 6.61 5.94 -23.35
N TYR A 209 5.49 6.67 -23.23
CA TYR A 209 4.17 6.06 -23.09
C TYR A 209 3.71 5.31 -24.35
N GLU A 210 4.04 5.79 -25.55
CA GLU A 210 3.80 5.05 -26.80
C GLU A 210 4.57 3.72 -26.82
N SER A 211 5.83 3.74 -26.39
CA SER A 211 6.66 2.53 -26.30
C SER A 211 6.17 1.56 -25.22
N LEU A 212 5.74 2.09 -24.07
CA LEU A 212 5.17 1.36 -22.94
C LEU A 212 3.89 0.63 -23.36
N ALA A 213 3.00 1.30 -24.07
CA ALA A 213 1.77 0.69 -24.59
C ALA A 213 2.07 -0.51 -25.52
N ARG A 214 3.05 -0.37 -26.43
CA ARG A 214 3.49 -1.48 -27.30
C ARG A 214 4.12 -2.62 -26.52
N ALA A 215 4.93 -2.30 -25.52
CA ALA A 215 5.59 -3.30 -24.68
C ALA A 215 4.59 -4.08 -23.82
N GLN A 216 3.61 -3.38 -23.24
CA GLN A 216 2.49 -3.94 -22.50
C GLN A 216 1.63 -4.87 -23.37
N GLU A 217 1.27 -4.42 -24.58
CA GLU A 217 0.53 -5.25 -25.54
C GLU A 217 1.32 -6.52 -25.90
N ASN A 218 2.64 -6.39 -26.08
CA ASN A 218 3.51 -7.52 -26.37
C ASN A 218 3.51 -8.56 -25.24
N ILE A 219 3.73 -8.19 -23.98
CA ILE A 219 3.74 -9.18 -22.88
C ILE A 219 2.35 -9.81 -22.70
N THR A 220 1.28 -9.02 -22.85
CA THR A 220 -0.10 -9.52 -22.75
C THR A 220 -0.34 -10.62 -23.80
N ARG A 221 -0.06 -10.33 -25.07
CA ARG A 221 -0.31 -11.26 -26.17
C ARG A 221 0.67 -12.42 -26.22
N GLU A 222 1.96 -12.17 -26.01
CA GLU A 222 3.00 -13.17 -26.23
C GLU A 222 3.20 -14.08 -25.01
N PHE A 223 2.85 -13.62 -23.80
CA PHE A 223 2.95 -14.43 -22.59
C PHE A 223 1.58 -14.82 -22.03
N TYR A 224 0.78 -13.85 -21.57
CA TYR A 224 -0.46 -14.12 -20.85
C TYR A 224 -1.49 -14.84 -21.72
N ASP A 225 -1.78 -14.34 -22.93
CA ASP A 225 -2.80 -14.94 -23.80
C ASP A 225 -2.38 -16.31 -24.37
N LYS A 226 -1.07 -16.53 -24.56
CA LYS A 226 -0.55 -17.75 -25.20
C LYS A 226 -0.28 -18.89 -24.23
N TYR A 227 0.13 -18.57 -23.01
CA TYR A 227 0.66 -19.56 -22.08
C TYR A 227 -0.09 -19.59 -20.73
N CYS A 228 -0.85 -18.55 -20.37
CA CYS A 228 -1.62 -18.53 -19.14
C CYS A 228 -3.08 -18.92 -19.42
N GLY A 229 -3.69 -19.71 -18.52
CA GLY A 229 -5.10 -20.10 -18.63
C GLY A 229 -5.39 -21.39 -19.40
N GLU A 230 -4.39 -22.23 -19.68
CA GLU A 230 -4.61 -23.53 -20.31
C GLU A 230 -5.48 -24.46 -19.45
N HIS A 231 -6.50 -25.07 -20.08
CA HIS A 231 -7.35 -26.08 -19.45
C HIS A 231 -6.57 -27.37 -19.14
N GLY A 232 -6.74 -27.88 -17.91
CA GLY A 232 -6.12 -29.14 -17.46
C GLY A 232 -4.99 -28.98 -16.45
N GLN A 233 -4.65 -27.74 -16.08
CA GLN A 233 -3.76 -27.45 -14.95
C GLN A 233 -4.52 -27.47 -13.61
N PRO A 234 -3.84 -27.73 -12.48
CA PRO A 234 -4.45 -27.61 -11.16
C PRO A 234 -4.95 -26.18 -10.90
N GLU A 235 -6.16 -26.07 -10.35
CA GLU A 235 -6.70 -24.79 -9.90
C GLU A 235 -6.18 -24.48 -8.49
N ILE A 236 -5.66 -23.27 -8.30
CA ILE A 236 -5.19 -22.76 -7.01
C ILE A 236 -6.15 -21.66 -6.58
N TYR A 237 -6.77 -21.84 -5.40
CA TYR A 237 -7.64 -20.85 -4.79
C TYR A 237 -6.86 -20.06 -3.75
N CYS A 238 -6.77 -18.74 -3.92
CA CYS A 238 -6.09 -17.84 -3.01
C CYS A 238 -7.12 -16.99 -2.27
N VAL A 239 -7.07 -17.00 -0.94
CA VAL A 239 -7.98 -16.23 -0.08
C VAL A 239 -7.14 -15.35 0.86
N GLY A 240 -7.48 -14.07 0.96
CA GLY A 240 -6.86 -13.16 1.91
C GLY A 240 -7.16 -13.57 3.34
N HIS A 241 -6.16 -13.52 4.22
CA HIS A 241 -6.34 -13.84 5.63
C HIS A 241 -5.44 -12.95 6.49
N THR A 242 -5.94 -12.55 7.66
CA THR A 242 -5.14 -11.91 8.70
C THR A 242 -5.28 -12.68 10.01
N HIS A 243 -4.15 -13.17 10.52
CA HIS A 243 -4.09 -13.79 11.85
C HIS A 243 -3.77 -12.73 12.89
N ILE A 244 -4.68 -12.51 13.85
CA ILE A 244 -4.44 -11.59 14.96
C ILE A 244 -4.57 -12.35 16.28
N ASP A 245 -3.46 -12.52 16.98
CA ASP A 245 -3.48 -13.04 18.34
C ASP A 245 -4.21 -12.05 19.26
N CYS A 246 -5.28 -12.55 19.91
CA CYS A 246 -6.07 -11.72 20.82
C CYS A 246 -5.23 -11.17 21.97
N ALA A 247 -4.30 -11.97 22.50
CA ALA A 247 -3.30 -11.56 23.47
C ALA A 247 -2.03 -12.38 23.25
N TRP A 248 -0.90 -11.69 23.00
CA TRP A 248 0.40 -12.32 22.82
C TRP A 248 1.51 -11.39 23.33
N LEU A 249 2.25 -10.74 22.43
CA LEU A 249 3.28 -9.75 22.78
C LEU A 249 2.70 -8.37 23.13
N TRP A 250 1.41 -8.18 22.88
CA TRP A 250 0.68 -6.93 23.13
C TRP A 250 -0.56 -7.15 24.02
N THR A 251 -1.06 -6.04 24.57
CA THR A 251 -2.25 -6.05 25.44
C THR A 251 -3.54 -6.18 24.63
N LEU A 252 -4.64 -6.56 25.27
CA LEU A 252 -5.97 -6.58 24.64
C LEU A 252 -6.36 -5.23 24.03
N ARG A 253 -5.97 -4.12 24.67
CA ARG A 253 -6.21 -2.76 24.16
C ARG A 253 -5.56 -2.55 22.79
N VAL A 254 -4.35 -3.06 22.59
CA VAL A 254 -3.66 -2.97 21.30
C VAL A 254 -4.32 -3.87 20.26
N THR A 255 -4.77 -5.07 20.64
CA THR A 255 -5.53 -5.97 19.75
C THR A 255 -6.80 -5.32 19.24
N GLU A 256 -7.53 -4.62 20.11
CA GLU A 256 -8.74 -3.87 19.74
C GLU A 256 -8.46 -2.89 18.59
N ASP A 257 -7.31 -2.20 18.62
CA ASP A 257 -6.93 -1.24 17.57
C ASP A 257 -6.34 -1.94 16.33
N LYS A 258 -5.60 -3.04 16.51
CA LYS A 258 -5.11 -3.88 15.40
C LYS A 258 -6.27 -4.41 14.55
N ALA A 259 -7.32 -4.92 15.19
CA ALA A 259 -8.50 -5.43 14.48
C ALA A 259 -9.15 -4.36 13.60
N VAL A 260 -9.33 -3.14 14.13
CA VAL A 260 -9.88 -2.02 13.36
C VAL A 260 -8.98 -1.67 12.18
N ARG A 261 -7.67 -1.51 12.39
CA ARG A 261 -6.72 -1.18 11.32
C ARG A 261 -6.72 -2.23 10.21
N SER A 262 -6.50 -3.49 10.57
CA SER A 262 -6.40 -4.59 9.61
C SER A 262 -7.69 -4.75 8.82
N PHE A 263 -8.86 -4.69 9.47
CA PHE A 263 -10.12 -4.87 8.75
C PHE A 263 -10.45 -3.67 7.86
N SER A 264 -10.06 -2.45 8.26
CA SER A 264 -10.23 -1.27 7.41
C SER A 264 -9.32 -1.33 6.18
N THR A 265 -8.06 -1.79 6.32
CA THR A 265 -7.17 -2.05 5.18
C THR A 265 -7.76 -3.09 4.23
N VAL A 266 -8.35 -4.19 4.75
CA VAL A 266 -9.03 -5.19 3.91
C VAL A 266 -10.21 -4.59 3.16
N LEU A 267 -11.04 -3.78 3.81
CA LEU A 267 -12.16 -3.10 3.15
C LEU A 267 -11.67 -2.16 2.04
N GLU A 268 -10.57 -1.44 2.26
CA GLU A 268 -9.97 -0.56 1.27
C GLU A 268 -9.43 -1.35 0.07
N LEU A 269 -8.71 -2.46 0.31
CA LEU A 269 -8.32 -3.39 -0.74
C LEU A 269 -9.52 -3.94 -1.50
N MET A 270 -10.63 -4.25 -0.84
CA MET A 270 -11.86 -4.70 -1.51
C MET A 270 -12.51 -3.62 -2.38
N ARG A 271 -12.29 -2.33 -2.11
CA ARG A 271 -12.75 -1.25 -3.01
C ARG A 271 -11.89 -1.20 -4.27
N GLN A 272 -10.59 -1.42 -4.13
CA GLN A 272 -9.63 -1.34 -5.25
C GLN A 272 -9.64 -2.61 -6.12
N TYR A 273 -9.85 -3.78 -5.51
CA TYR A 273 -9.81 -5.09 -6.16
C TYR A 273 -11.16 -5.81 -5.98
N PRO A 274 -12.12 -5.65 -6.91
CA PRO A 274 -13.46 -6.23 -6.80
C PRO A 274 -13.49 -7.77 -6.64
N GLU A 275 -12.48 -8.46 -7.14
CA GLU A 275 -12.30 -9.91 -7.06
C GLU A 275 -11.72 -10.38 -5.72
N TYR A 276 -11.24 -9.47 -4.87
CA TYR A 276 -10.61 -9.82 -3.60
C TYR A 276 -11.61 -10.46 -2.63
N ILE A 277 -11.24 -11.65 -2.13
CA ILE A 277 -11.97 -12.42 -1.11
C ILE A 277 -11.09 -12.51 0.14
N PHE A 278 -11.71 -12.34 1.31
CA PHE A 278 -11.03 -12.37 2.59
C PHE A 278 -11.76 -13.25 3.59
N MET A 279 -11.00 -13.86 4.52
CA MET A 279 -11.55 -14.59 5.66
C MET A 279 -10.85 -14.20 6.97
N SER A 280 -11.60 -14.21 8.07
CA SER A 280 -11.03 -14.06 9.43
C SER A 280 -11.80 -14.88 10.45
N SER A 281 -11.08 -15.67 11.25
CA SER A 281 -11.63 -16.80 12.01
C SER A 281 -12.20 -16.49 13.39
N GLN A 282 -11.97 -15.28 13.93
CA GLN A 282 -12.18 -15.00 15.35
C GLN A 282 -13.36 -14.04 15.61
N PRO A 283 -14.54 -14.53 16.07
CA PRO A 283 -15.71 -13.71 16.41
C PRO A 283 -15.43 -12.55 17.37
N GLN A 284 -14.45 -12.73 18.28
CA GLN A 284 -14.07 -11.72 19.25
C GLN A 284 -13.48 -10.46 18.60
N LEU A 285 -12.75 -10.59 17.48
CA LEU A 285 -12.20 -9.43 16.76
C LEU A 285 -13.32 -8.56 16.19
N TYR A 286 -14.36 -9.18 15.62
CA TYR A 286 -15.55 -8.45 15.15
C TYR A 286 -16.28 -7.73 16.28
N LYS A 287 -16.33 -8.31 17.48
CA LYS A 287 -16.90 -7.64 18.65
C LYS A 287 -16.11 -6.37 19.02
N TYR A 288 -14.78 -6.41 18.91
CA TYR A 288 -13.95 -5.23 19.12
C TYR A 288 -14.15 -4.18 18.03
N VAL A 289 -14.20 -4.58 16.76
CA VAL A 289 -14.47 -3.65 15.66
C VAL A 289 -15.85 -3.01 15.80
N LYS A 290 -16.89 -3.78 16.12
CA LYS A 290 -18.24 -3.24 16.38
C LYS A 290 -18.27 -2.20 17.49
N LYS A 291 -17.46 -2.38 18.53
CA LYS A 291 -17.37 -1.47 19.67
C LYS A 291 -16.62 -0.18 19.29
N ASN A 292 -15.49 -0.30 18.59
CA ASN A 292 -14.53 0.79 18.41
C ASN A 292 -14.65 1.52 17.07
N ALA A 293 -15.19 0.86 16.04
CA ALA A 293 -15.46 1.42 14.72
C ALA A 293 -16.75 0.81 14.15
N PRO A 294 -17.93 1.20 14.67
CA PRO A 294 -19.22 0.66 14.23
C PRO A 294 -19.45 0.78 12.71
N GLN A 295 -18.97 1.85 12.09
CA GLN A 295 -19.04 2.06 10.64
C GLN A 295 -18.28 0.99 9.86
N VAL A 296 -17.06 0.63 10.31
CA VAL A 296 -16.25 -0.45 9.70
C VAL A 296 -16.98 -1.78 9.84
N TYR A 297 -17.61 -2.04 11.00
CA TYR A 297 -18.40 -3.25 11.21
C TYR A 297 -19.62 -3.36 10.29
N GLU A 298 -20.30 -2.25 10.01
CA GLU A 298 -21.41 -2.24 9.06
C GLU A 298 -20.94 -2.50 7.62
N GLU A 299 -19.83 -1.93 7.20
CA GLU A 299 -19.22 -2.23 5.89
C GLU A 299 -18.80 -3.71 5.78
N ILE A 300 -18.22 -4.29 6.84
CA ILE A 300 -17.92 -5.73 6.87
C ILE A 300 -19.19 -6.55 6.62
N LYS A 301 -20.32 -6.20 7.26
CA LYS A 301 -21.59 -6.91 7.05
C LYS A 301 -22.08 -6.81 5.61
N GLU A 302 -21.82 -5.71 4.91
CA GLU A 302 -22.11 -5.58 3.49
C GLU A 302 -21.23 -6.54 2.67
N ARG A 303 -19.92 -6.59 2.93
CA ARG A 303 -19.00 -7.52 2.25
C ARG A 303 -19.30 -8.99 2.52
N VAL A 304 -19.81 -9.33 3.70
CA VAL A 304 -20.30 -10.67 4.02
C VAL A 304 -21.52 -11.03 3.16
N LYS A 305 -22.48 -10.11 3.00
CA LYS A 305 -23.66 -10.33 2.13
C LYS A 305 -23.26 -10.48 0.66
N GLU A 306 -22.21 -9.80 0.24
CA GLU A 306 -21.64 -9.92 -1.11
C GLU A 306 -20.88 -11.23 -1.35
N GLY A 307 -20.61 -12.02 -0.29
CA GLY A 307 -19.80 -13.24 -0.39
C GLY A 307 -18.30 -12.99 -0.54
N ARG A 308 -17.84 -11.76 -0.28
CA ARG A 308 -16.43 -11.35 -0.39
C ARG A 308 -15.69 -11.42 0.94
N TRP A 309 -16.41 -11.49 2.05
CA TRP A 309 -15.88 -11.63 3.39
C TRP A 309 -16.47 -12.87 4.06
N GLU A 310 -15.63 -13.84 4.42
CA GLU A 310 -16.00 -15.04 5.15
C GLU A 310 -15.70 -14.86 6.66
N PRO A 311 -16.74 -14.71 7.50
CA PRO A 311 -16.60 -14.23 8.87
C PRO A 311 -16.35 -15.31 9.94
#